data_AF-Q5M7M8-F1
#
_entry.id   AF-Q5M7M8-F1
#
_cell.length_a   1.000
_cell.length_b   1.000
_cell.length_c   1.000
_cell.angle_alpha   90.00
_cell.angle_beta   90.00
_cell.angle_gamma   90.00
#
_symmetry.space_group_name_H-M   'P 1'
#
loop_
_entity.id
_entity.type
_entity.pdbx_description
1 polymer ?
#
loop_
_entity_poly.entity_id
_entity_poly.type
_entity_poly.pdbx_seq_one_letter_code
_entity_poly.pdbx_strand_id
1 'polypeptide(L)'
;MGGAVSAGEDNDDLIDNLKEAQYIRTERVEQAFRAIDRGEYYLEGYRDNAYKDLAWKHGNIHLSAPCIYSEVMEALKLQPGLSFLNLGSGTGYLSTMVGLILGKCLYLFIVISIVLALFFNKKKVVLTISCSPLKNI
;
A
#
# COMPACT_ATOMS: atom_id res chain seq x y z
N MET A 1 -7.14 -4.87 -14.24
CA MET A 1 -5.90 -4.08 -14.45
C MET A 1 -4.79 -4.76 -13.68
N GLY A 2 -3.66 -5.01 -14.33
CA GLY A 2 -2.61 -5.95 -13.91
C GLY A 2 -2.25 -6.91 -15.05
N GLY A 3 -1.08 -7.53 -14.96
CA GLY A 3 -0.55 -8.52 -15.89
C GLY A 3 0.62 -7.97 -16.72
N ALA A 4 1.31 -6.95 -16.21
CA ALA A 4 2.47 -6.37 -16.88
C ALA A 4 3.73 -7.22 -16.70
N VAL A 5 3.78 -8.05 -15.65
CA VAL A 5 4.90 -8.92 -15.33
C VAL A 5 4.45 -10.34 -15.00
N SER A 6 5.38 -11.29 -15.06
CA SER A 6 5.19 -12.68 -14.64
C SER A 6 4.87 -12.78 -13.14
N ALA A 7 4.26 -13.90 -12.75
CA ALA A 7 4.07 -14.23 -11.34
C ALA A 7 5.41 -14.58 -10.69
N GLY A 8 5.63 -14.13 -9.46
CA GLY A 8 6.73 -14.59 -8.61
C GLY A 8 6.36 -15.85 -7.82
N GLU A 9 7.36 -16.59 -7.34
CA GLU A 9 7.13 -17.69 -6.39
C GLU A 9 6.83 -17.13 -4.98
N ASP A 10 7.45 -15.99 -4.64
CA ASP A 10 7.22 -15.24 -3.42
C ASP A 10 7.13 -13.71 -3.66
N ASN A 11 7.12 -12.94 -2.56
CA ASN A 11 7.05 -11.48 -2.63
C ASN A 11 8.32 -10.89 -3.28
N ASP A 12 9.50 -11.41 -2.97
CA ASP A 12 10.77 -10.88 -3.47
C ASP A 12 10.91 -11.11 -4.98
N ASP A 13 10.53 -12.30 -5.47
CA ASP A 13 10.47 -12.60 -6.90
C ASP A 13 9.49 -11.67 -7.64
N LEU A 14 8.33 -11.40 -7.04
CA LEU A 14 7.38 -10.43 -7.63
C LEU A 14 8.02 -9.04 -7.72
N ILE A 15 8.77 -8.62 -6.70
CA ILE A 15 9.44 -7.30 -6.70
C ILE A 15 10.55 -7.26 -7.77
N ASP A 16 11.32 -8.34 -7.93
CA ASP A 16 12.34 -8.45 -8.97
C ASP A 16 11.74 -8.32 -10.36
N ASN A 17 10.65 -9.05 -10.64
CA ASN A 17 9.92 -8.96 -11.90
C ASN A 17 9.45 -7.51 -12.19
N LEU A 18 8.91 -6.81 -11.18
CA LEU A 18 8.47 -5.40 -11.31
C LEU A 18 9.63 -4.44 -11.55
N LYS A 19 10.79 -4.71 -10.96
CA LYS A 19 12.00 -3.90 -11.11
C LYS A 19 12.63 -4.11 -12.49
N GLU A 20 12.73 -5.35 -12.96
CA GLU A 20 13.19 -5.66 -14.32
C GLU A 20 12.31 -4.98 -15.38
N ALA A 21 10.99 -4.99 -15.18
CA ALA A 21 10.04 -4.31 -16.03
C ALA A 21 9.97 -2.78 -15.85
N GLN A 22 10.84 -2.18 -15.04
CA GLN A 22 10.95 -0.72 -14.81
C GLN A 22 9.71 -0.06 -14.18
N TYR A 23 8.89 -0.84 -13.47
CA TYR A 23 7.77 -0.33 -12.66
C TYR A 23 8.22 0.15 -11.29
N ILE A 24 9.23 -0.50 -10.71
CA ILE A 24 9.95 -0.05 -9.52
C ILE A 24 11.32 0.45 -9.97
N ARG A 25 11.64 1.71 -9.65
CA ARG A 25 12.81 2.42 -10.17
C ARG A 25 13.69 2.96 -9.06
N THR A 26 13.11 3.30 -7.93
CA THR A 26 13.81 3.89 -6.79
C THR A 26 14.00 2.86 -5.67
N GLU A 27 15.20 2.87 -5.09
CA GLU A 27 15.58 1.94 -4.01
C GLU A 27 14.62 2.03 -2.81
N ARG A 28 14.14 3.23 -2.47
CA ARG A 28 13.21 3.42 -1.36
C ARG A 28 11.85 2.74 -1.60
N VAL A 29 11.35 2.78 -2.84
CA VAL A 29 10.11 2.10 -3.20
C VAL A 29 10.33 0.59 -3.18
N GLU A 30 11.44 0.11 -3.73
CA GLU A 30 11.82 -1.31 -3.67
C GLU A 30 11.86 -1.82 -2.22
N GLN A 31 12.59 -1.13 -1.33
CA GLN A 31 12.70 -1.48 0.08
C GLN A 31 11.33 -1.54 0.76
N ALA A 32 10.42 -0.62 0.45
CA ALA A 32 9.07 -0.62 1.02
C ALA A 32 8.24 -1.82 0.57
N PHE A 33 8.35 -2.20 -0.71
CA PHE A 33 7.67 -3.37 -1.27
C PHE A 33 8.21 -4.69 -0.72
N ARG A 34 9.53 -4.80 -0.51
CA ARG A 34 10.14 -6.00 0.09
C ARG A 34 9.83 -6.14 1.57
N ALA A 35 9.76 -5.02 2.30
CA ALA A 35 9.49 -5.02 3.73
C ALA A 35 8.05 -5.43 4.08
N ILE A 36 7.09 -5.23 3.17
CA ILE A 36 5.68 -5.49 3.39
C ILE A 36 5.22 -6.60 2.45
N ASP A 37 5.15 -7.82 2.98
CA ASP A 37 4.68 -8.98 2.22
C ASP A 37 3.20 -8.79 1.83
N ARG A 38 2.96 -8.77 0.51
CA ARG A 38 1.62 -8.65 -0.08
C ARG A 38 0.68 -9.79 0.32
N GLY A 39 1.20 -10.99 0.57
CA GLY A 39 0.44 -12.16 0.98
C GLY A 39 -0.28 -11.98 2.32
N GLU A 40 0.27 -11.17 3.22
CA GLU A 40 -0.34 -10.87 4.53
C GLU A 40 -1.62 -10.03 4.43
N TYR A 41 -1.88 -9.43 3.27
CA TYR A 41 -3.07 -8.63 2.99
C TYR A 41 -4.14 -9.41 2.22
N TYR A 42 -3.91 -10.70 1.98
CA TYR A 42 -4.88 -11.64 1.43
C TYR A 42 -5.55 -12.46 2.53
N LEU A 43 -6.75 -12.93 2.24
CA LEU A 43 -7.40 -13.97 3.04
C LEU A 43 -6.69 -15.32 2.80
N GLU A 44 -6.60 -16.17 3.83
CA GLU A 44 -5.83 -17.42 3.81
C GLU A 44 -6.10 -18.29 2.57
N GLY A 45 -7.37 -18.44 2.16
CA GLY A 45 -7.76 -19.24 0.98
C GLY A 45 -7.48 -18.62 -0.38
N TYR A 46 -6.86 -17.43 -0.44
CA TYR A 46 -6.60 -16.70 -1.69
C TYR A 46 -5.14 -16.32 -1.89
N ARG A 47 -4.24 -16.74 -0.98
CA ARG A 47 -2.82 -16.37 -1.00
C ARG A 47 -2.09 -16.81 -2.27
N ASP A 48 -2.55 -17.85 -2.96
CA ASP A 48 -1.99 -18.32 -4.25
C ASP A 48 -2.01 -17.27 -5.36
N ASN A 49 -2.79 -16.19 -5.20
CA ASN A 49 -2.84 -15.08 -6.15
C ASN A 49 -2.08 -13.84 -5.67
N ALA A 50 -1.46 -13.88 -4.49
CA ALA A 50 -0.83 -12.72 -3.87
C ALA A 50 0.35 -12.20 -4.70
N TYR A 51 1.19 -13.10 -5.22
CA TYR A 51 2.43 -12.78 -5.93
C TYR A 51 2.27 -12.71 -7.45
N LYS A 52 1.03 -12.58 -7.91
CA LYS A 52 0.70 -12.30 -9.30
C LYS A 52 0.52 -10.80 -9.46
N ASP A 53 0.93 -10.25 -10.60
CA ASP A 53 0.65 -8.85 -10.92
C ASP A 53 -0.83 -8.64 -11.28
N LEU A 54 -1.74 -8.95 -10.37
CA LEU A 54 -3.18 -8.88 -10.60
C LEU A 54 -3.85 -8.15 -9.44
N ALA A 55 -4.86 -7.37 -9.80
CA ALA A 55 -5.79 -6.86 -8.82
C ALA A 55 -6.62 -8.02 -8.26
N TRP A 56 -6.91 -7.97 -6.97
CA TRP A 56 -7.74 -8.95 -6.31
C TRP A 56 -8.89 -8.26 -5.58
N LYS A 57 -10.07 -8.87 -5.65
CA LYS A 57 -11.28 -8.39 -5.00
C LYS A 57 -12.05 -9.55 -4.42
N HIS A 58 -12.46 -9.43 -3.16
CA HIS A 58 -13.36 -10.37 -2.51
C HIS A 58 -14.33 -9.60 -1.61
N GLY A 59 -15.62 -9.63 -1.96
CA GLY A 59 -16.63 -8.81 -1.29
C GLY A 59 -16.28 -7.31 -1.35
N ASN A 60 -16.12 -6.70 -0.18
CA ASN A 60 -15.74 -5.28 -0.02
C ASN A 60 -14.22 -5.05 0.04
N ILE A 61 -13.42 -6.11 0.01
CA ILE A 61 -11.96 -6.04 0.05
C ILE A 61 -11.43 -5.92 -1.38
N HIS A 62 -10.51 -4.98 -1.60
CA HIS A 62 -9.86 -4.77 -2.88
C HIS A 62 -8.37 -4.45 -2.69
N LEU A 63 -7.51 -5.20 -3.39
CA LEU A 63 -6.11 -4.88 -3.61
C LEU A 63 -5.91 -4.57 -5.09
N SER A 64 -5.31 -3.43 -5.38
CA SER A 64 -4.86 -3.12 -6.74
C SER A 64 -3.67 -4.00 -7.14
N ALA A 65 -3.42 -4.12 -8.44
CA ALA A 65 -2.25 -4.83 -8.94
C ALA A 65 -0.94 -4.17 -8.43
N PRO A 66 0.11 -4.97 -8.15
CA PRO A 66 1.43 -4.49 -7.78
C PRO A 66 1.99 -3.40 -8.68
N CYS A 67 1.89 -3.55 -10.02
CA CYS A 67 2.37 -2.54 -10.98
C CYS A 67 1.68 -1.17 -10.83
N ILE A 68 0.41 -1.16 -10.39
CA ILE A 68 -0.32 0.09 -10.15
C ILE A 68 0.18 0.75 -8.87
N TYR A 69 0.45 -0.03 -7.83
CA TYR A 69 1.00 0.53 -6.60
C TYR A 69 2.41 1.08 -6.80
N SER A 70 3.26 0.41 -7.58
CA SER A 70 4.61 0.88 -7.85
C SER A 70 4.59 2.21 -8.60
N GLU A 71 3.78 2.36 -9.65
CA GLU A 71 3.66 3.65 -10.37
C GLU A 71 3.16 4.77 -9.46
N VAL A 72 2.17 4.49 -8.60
CA VAL A 72 1.69 5.48 -7.63
C VAL A 72 2.80 5.89 -6.66
N MET A 73 3.55 4.93 -6.13
CA MET A 73 4.63 5.19 -5.18
C MET A 73 5.77 5.99 -5.82
N GLU A 74 6.14 5.66 -7.06
CA GLU A 74 7.15 6.39 -7.85
C GLU A 74 6.69 7.82 -8.18
N ALA A 75 5.42 8.00 -8.55
CA ALA A 75 4.87 9.30 -8.89
C ALA A 75 4.73 10.24 -7.68
N LEU A 76 4.41 9.71 -6.50
CA LEU A 76 4.24 10.50 -5.27
C LEU A 76 5.55 11.07 -4.71
N LYS A 77 6.71 10.54 -5.12
CA LYS A 77 8.05 11.01 -4.70
C LYS A 77 8.16 11.18 -3.18
N LEU A 78 7.69 10.16 -2.46
CA LEU A 78 7.53 10.20 -1.01
C LEU A 78 8.86 10.44 -0.28
N GLN A 79 8.81 11.29 0.75
CA GLN A 79 9.95 11.63 1.60
C GLN A 79 9.52 11.65 3.08
N PRO A 80 10.43 11.29 3.99
CA PRO A 80 10.15 11.35 5.43
C PRO A 80 9.57 12.69 5.87
N GLY A 81 8.56 12.65 6.74
CA GLY A 81 7.90 13.85 7.29
C GLY A 81 6.79 14.48 6.45
N LEU A 82 6.53 13.99 5.22
CA LEU A 82 5.34 14.40 4.47
C LEU A 82 4.05 13.85 5.09
N SER A 83 2.92 14.46 4.77
CA SER A 83 1.59 13.95 5.12
C SER A 83 0.96 13.24 3.92
N PHE A 84 0.21 12.16 4.17
CA PHE A 84 -0.42 11.36 3.11
C PHE A 84 -1.90 11.08 3.41
N LEU A 85 -2.73 11.24 2.38
CA LEU A 85 -4.16 10.98 2.41
C LEU A 85 -4.52 9.90 1.39
N ASN A 86 -5.00 8.76 1.87
CA ASN A 86 -5.47 7.67 1.01
C ASN A 86 -6.99 7.54 1.09
N LEU A 87 -7.68 7.96 0.02
CA LEU A 87 -9.12 7.84 -0.11
C LEU A 87 -9.49 6.48 -0.73
N GLY A 88 -10.19 5.62 0.02
CA GLY A 88 -10.51 4.27 -0.44
C GLY A 88 -9.35 3.29 -0.21
N SER A 89 -8.75 3.34 0.98
CA SER A 89 -7.54 2.59 1.34
C SER A 89 -7.65 1.05 1.29
N GLY A 90 -8.87 0.50 1.17
CA GLY A 90 -9.08 -0.94 1.04
C GLY A 90 -8.53 -1.70 2.25
N THR A 91 -7.59 -2.63 2.00
CA THR A 91 -6.89 -3.39 3.05
C THR A 91 -5.82 -2.59 3.80
N GLY A 92 -5.50 -1.39 3.34
CA GLY A 92 -4.43 -0.58 3.91
C GLY A 92 -3.04 -0.91 3.38
N TYR A 93 -2.88 -1.86 2.46
CA TYR A 93 -1.57 -2.26 1.89
C TYR A 93 -0.73 -1.07 1.41
N LEU A 94 -1.29 -0.22 0.55
CA LEU A 94 -0.62 1.01 0.10
C LEU A 94 -0.29 1.95 1.26
N SER A 95 -1.24 2.14 2.19
CA SER A 95 -1.03 3.03 3.34
C SER A 95 0.09 2.55 4.26
N THR A 96 0.26 1.23 4.42
CA THR A 96 1.37 0.66 5.19
C THR A 96 2.71 0.93 4.50
N MET A 97 2.83 0.65 3.19
CA MET A 97 4.06 0.92 2.44
C MET A 97 4.43 2.41 2.46
N VAL A 98 3.44 3.29 2.28
CA VAL A 98 3.67 4.75 2.37
C VAL A 98 4.08 5.15 3.78
N GLY A 99 3.41 4.64 4.81
CA GLY A 99 3.73 4.94 6.21
C GLY A 99 5.18 4.55 6.56
N LEU A 100 5.65 3.42 6.03
CA LEU A 100 7.03 2.97 6.18
C LEU A 100 8.04 3.96 5.57
N ILE A 101 7.77 4.45 4.36
CA ILE A 101 8.62 5.45 3.69
C ILE A 101 8.61 6.81 4.43
N LEU A 102 7.45 7.23 4.93
CA LEU A 102 7.31 8.52 5.60
C LEU A 102 7.91 8.52 7.02
N GLY A 103 8.13 7.34 7.61
CA GLY A 103 8.67 7.16 8.95
C GLY A 103 7.72 7.66 10.04
N LYS A 104 8.21 8.47 10.99
CA LYS A 104 7.38 9.22 11.95
C LYS A 104 6.51 10.24 11.21
N CYS A 105 5.44 9.77 10.60
CA CYS A 105 4.48 10.60 9.90
C CYS A 105 3.64 11.39 10.92
N LEU A 106 3.45 12.68 10.66
CA LEU A 106 2.64 13.54 11.52
C LEU A 106 1.14 13.18 11.42
N TYR A 107 0.68 12.71 10.25
CA TYR A 107 -0.69 12.23 10.02
C TYR A 107 -0.78 11.22 8.85
N LEU A 108 -1.28 10.01 9.11
CA LEU A 108 -1.67 9.03 8.10
C LEU A 108 -3.20 8.92 8.09
N PHE A 109 -3.85 9.36 7.00
CA PHE A 109 -5.30 9.28 6.86
C PHE A 109 -5.71 8.09 5.99
N ILE A 110 -6.41 7.14 6.59
CA ILE A 110 -6.96 5.93 5.97
C ILE A 110 -8.48 6.10 5.92
N VAL A 111 -9.05 6.34 4.74
CA VAL A 111 -10.51 6.35 4.56
C VAL A 111 -10.92 5.03 3.94
N ILE A 112 -11.57 4.16 4.72
CA ILE A 112 -12.25 2.95 4.24
C ILE A 112 -13.72 3.33 4.15
N SER A 113 -14.27 3.42 2.95
CA SER A 113 -15.66 3.79 2.75
C SER A 113 -16.59 2.78 3.42
N ILE A 114 -17.25 3.18 4.51
CA ILE A 114 -18.68 3.01 4.80
C ILE A 114 -19.03 4.13 5.80
N VAL A 115 -19.77 5.14 5.31
CA VAL A 115 -20.51 6.15 6.09
C VAL A 115 -19.70 6.91 7.17
N LEU A 116 -18.97 7.96 6.77
CA LEU A 116 -18.97 9.18 7.60
C LEU A 116 -18.83 10.42 6.72
N ALA A 117 -19.84 11.26 6.85
CA ALA A 117 -19.97 12.56 6.26
C ALA A 117 -18.73 13.43 6.48
N LEU A 118 -18.17 13.97 5.40
CA LEU A 118 -17.57 15.30 5.46
C LEU A 118 -18.72 16.32 5.47
N PHE A 119 -19.40 16.42 6.61
CA PHE A 119 -20.06 17.68 6.96
C PHE A 119 -18.93 18.64 7.36
N PHE A 120 -18.61 19.54 6.45
CA PHE A 120 -17.90 20.77 6.74
C PHE A 120 -18.78 21.62 7.70
N ASN A 121 -18.76 21.33 9.01
CA ASN A 121 -19.16 22.30 10.04
C ASN A 121 -18.76 21.87 11.47
N LYS A 122 -17.59 22.35 11.90
CA LYS A 122 -17.26 22.72 13.30
C LYS A 122 -17.39 21.69 14.45
N LYS A 123 -17.16 20.39 14.26
CA LYS A 123 -16.80 19.51 15.40
C LYS A 123 -15.63 18.59 15.07
N LYS A 124 -14.54 18.76 15.83
CA LYS A 124 -13.31 17.95 15.76
C LYS A 124 -13.64 16.52 16.19
N VAL A 125 -13.47 15.56 15.30
CA VAL A 125 -13.33 14.15 15.67
C VAL A 125 -11.93 13.74 15.22
N VAL A 126 -11.00 13.74 16.17
CA VAL A 126 -9.65 13.21 15.99
C VAL A 126 -9.76 11.72 16.31
N LEU A 127 -9.80 10.86 15.30
CA LEU A 127 -9.54 9.44 15.51
C LEU A 127 -8.04 9.32 15.79
N THR A 128 -7.70 9.15 17.07
CA THR A 128 -6.33 8.90 17.50
C THR A 128 -6.08 7.41 17.32
N ILE A 129 -5.38 7.03 16.26
CA ILE A 129 -4.83 5.68 16.13
C ILE A 129 -3.42 5.73 16.70
N SER A 130 -3.22 5.00 17.81
CA SER A 130 -1.91 4.87 18.44
C SER A 130 -0.94 4.16 17.49
N CYS A 131 0.07 4.89 17.03
CA CYS A 131 1.17 4.33 16.24
C CYS A 131 2.08 3.52 17.17
N SER A 132 2.03 2.19 17.08
CA SER A 132 3.09 1.36 17.64
C SER A 132 4.35 1.58 16.80
N PRO A 133 5.55 1.69 17.41
CA PRO A 133 6.76 1.96 16.66
C PRO A 133 7.05 0.82 15.67
N LEU A 134 6.81 1.08 14.39
CA LEU A 134 7.38 0.29 13.31
C LEU A 134 8.91 0.45 13.37
N LYS A 135 9.63 -0.69 13.35
CA LYS A 135 11.09 -0.69 13.33
C LYS A 135 11.55 0.09 12.10
N ASN A 136 12.43 1.07 12.31
CA ASN A 136 13.04 1.83 11.24
C ASN A 136 13.81 0.86 10.31
N ILE A 137 13.65 1.05 9.01
CA ILE A 137 14.49 0.44 7.97
C ILE A 137 15.46 1.53 7.49
#